data_AF-A0A3A8HAT6-F1
#
_entry.id   AF-A0A3A8HAT6-F1
#
_cell.length_a   1.000
_cell.length_b   1.000
_cell.length_c   1.000
_cell.angle_alpha   90.00
_cell.angle_beta   90.00
_cell.angle_gamma   90.00
#
_symmetry.space_group_name_H-M   'P 1'
#
loop_
_entity.id
_entity.type
_entity.pdbx_description
1 polymer ?
#
loop_
_entity_poly.entity_id
_entity_poly.type
_entity_poly.pdbx_seq_one_letter_code
_entity_poly.pdbx_strand_id
1 'polypeptide(L)'
;MAKQVAKPEWACVAEAFEASGLTQREFALARGVRLSTLQSWVYRRRRAEPARGESVRLLPVQVATATASAEPVVEVMAASGARVCFAVGTDVAYVARLVAALEK
;
A
#
# COMPACT_ATOMS: atom_id res chain seq x y z
N MET A 1 -27.62 -37.78 0.28
CA MET A 1 -27.59 -36.84 1.42
C MET A 1 -26.15 -36.40 1.64
N ALA A 2 -25.83 -35.12 1.44
CA ALA A 2 -24.47 -34.62 1.61
C ALA A 2 -24.12 -34.56 3.11
N LYS A 3 -23.10 -35.32 3.51
CA LYS A 3 -22.59 -35.36 4.88
C LYS A 3 -21.91 -34.01 5.16
N GLN A 4 -22.55 -33.15 5.95
CA GLN A 4 -21.94 -31.90 6.42
C GLN A 4 -20.66 -32.26 7.18
N VAL A 5 -19.50 -31.98 6.60
CA VAL A 5 -18.23 -32.12 7.31
C VAL A 5 -18.18 -30.99 8.32
N ALA A 6 -18.37 -31.33 9.60
CA ALA A 6 -18.26 -30.38 10.70
C ALA A 6 -16.94 -29.62 10.58
N LYS A 7 -17.00 -28.28 10.64
CA LYS A 7 -15.82 -27.43 10.59
C LYS A 7 -14.87 -27.86 11.72
N PRO A 8 -13.60 -28.13 11.41
CA PRO A 8 -12.68 -28.62 12.44
C PRO A 8 -12.49 -27.55 13.51
N GLU A 9 -12.43 -27.96 14.78
CA GLU A 9 -12.44 -27.08 15.96
C GLU A 9 -11.43 -25.92 15.86
N TRP A 10 -10.21 -26.20 15.36
CA TRP A 10 -9.17 -25.21 15.16
C TRP A 10 -9.58 -24.05 14.24
N ALA A 11 -10.42 -24.32 13.22
CA ALA A 11 -10.86 -23.32 12.26
C ALA A 11 -11.94 -22.41 12.87
N CYS A 12 -12.79 -22.94 13.75
CA CYS A 12 -13.75 -22.14 14.53
C CYS A 12 -13.02 -21.24 15.53
N VAL A 13 -11.97 -21.75 16.18
CA VAL A 13 -11.17 -20.95 17.13
C VAL A 13 -10.41 -19.83 16.43
N ALA A 14 -9.78 -20.12 15.28
CA ALA A 14 -9.09 -19.10 14.48
C ALA A 14 -10.06 -18.03 13.93
N GLU A 15 -11.31 -18.38 13.65
CA GLU A 15 -12.38 -17.45 13.26
C GLU A 15 -12.83 -16.56 14.40
N ALA A 16 -13.08 -17.15 15.57
CA ALA A 16 -13.40 -16.38 16.77
C ALA A 16 -12.25 -15.40 17.12
N PHE A 17 -10.99 -15.79 16.90
CA PHE A 17 -9.85 -14.90 17.10
C PHE A 17 -9.89 -13.69 16.16
N GLU A 18 -10.02 -13.91 14.84
CA GLU A 18 -10.04 -12.81 13.87
C GLU A 18 -11.22 -11.85 14.08
N ALA A 19 -12.36 -12.35 14.55
CA ALA A 19 -13.53 -11.52 14.88
C ALA A 19 -13.39 -10.78 16.23
N SER A 20 -12.49 -11.22 17.12
CA SER A 20 -12.41 -10.69 18.49
C SER A 20 -11.73 -9.33 18.61
N GLY A 21 -10.86 -8.96 17.65
CA GLY A 21 -10.02 -7.76 17.73
C GLY A 21 -8.96 -7.79 18.84
N LEU A 22 -8.83 -8.89 19.59
CA LEU A 22 -7.84 -9.07 20.65
C LEU A 22 -6.46 -9.37 20.08
N THR A 23 -5.41 -9.15 20.88
CA THR A 23 -4.09 -9.68 20.53
C THR A 23 -4.08 -11.21 20.66
N GLN A 24 -3.19 -11.88 19.93
CA GLN A 24 -3.07 -13.34 19.99
C GLN A 24 -2.80 -13.85 21.41
N ARG A 25 -2.05 -13.09 22.21
CA ARG A 25 -1.70 -13.46 23.58
C ARG A 25 -2.91 -13.40 24.50
N GLU A 26 -3.72 -12.34 24.41
CA GLU A 26 -4.95 -12.18 25.20
C GLU A 26 -5.99 -13.24 24.83
N PHE A 27 -6.19 -13.46 23.54
CA PHE A 27 -7.15 -14.47 23.08
C PHE A 27 -6.73 -15.89 23.48
N ALA A 28 -5.45 -16.23 23.35
CA ALA A 28 -4.91 -17.52 23.77
C ALA A 28 -5.12 -17.76 25.27
N LEU A 29 -4.86 -16.75 26.09
CA LEU A 29 -5.04 -16.81 27.54
C LEU A 29 -6.52 -16.97 27.91
N ALA A 30 -7.41 -16.15 27.32
CA ALA A 30 -8.85 -16.21 27.58
C ALA A 30 -9.48 -17.55 27.17
N ARG A 31 -8.96 -18.19 26.11
CA ARG A 31 -9.47 -19.47 25.59
C ARG A 31 -8.79 -20.70 26.20
N GLY A 32 -7.74 -20.52 27.01
CA GLY A 32 -6.96 -21.61 27.59
C GLY A 32 -6.11 -22.38 26.57
N VAL A 33 -5.74 -21.76 25.45
CA VAL A 33 -4.95 -22.38 24.38
C VAL A 33 -3.52 -21.86 24.43
N ARG A 34 -2.52 -22.70 24.11
CA ARG A 34 -1.14 -22.24 23.99
C ARG A 34 -0.99 -21.27 22.81
N LEU A 35 -0.21 -20.20 22.99
CA LEU A 35 -0.01 -19.18 21.94
C LEU A 35 0.49 -19.77 20.61
N SER A 36 1.44 -20.71 20.67
CA SER A 36 1.97 -21.37 19.47
C SER A 36 0.92 -22.19 18.71
N THR A 37 -0.04 -22.77 19.43
CA THR A 37 -1.15 -23.51 18.86
C THR A 37 -2.11 -22.58 18.14
N LEU A 38 -2.47 -21.45 18.77
CA LEU A 38 -3.28 -20.41 18.14
C LEU A 38 -2.59 -19.86 16.87
N GLN A 39 -1.29 -19.59 16.94
CA GLN A 39 -0.49 -19.12 15.80
C GLN A 39 -0.52 -20.09 14.62
N SER A 40 -0.31 -21.38 14.88
CA SER A 40 -0.38 -22.43 13.87
C SER A 40 -1.76 -22.52 13.22
N TRP A 41 -2.84 -22.42 14.02
CA TRP A 41 -4.22 -22.44 13.51
C TRP A 41 -4.56 -21.21 12.66
N VAL A 42 -4.15 -20.01 13.08
CA VAL A 42 -4.32 -18.77 12.30
C VAL A 42 -3.54 -18.83 10.99
N TYR A 43 -2.28 -19.27 11.04
CA TYR A 43 -1.46 -19.45 9.84
C TYR A 43 -2.09 -20.45 8.86
N ARG A 44 -2.52 -21.61 9.36
CA ARG A 44 -3.19 -22.63 8.55
C ARG A 44 -4.47 -22.11 7.91
N ARG A 45 -5.28 -21.33 8.64
CA ARG A 45 -6.53 -20.74 8.12
C ARG A 45 -6.25 -19.74 7.00
N ARG A 46 -5.29 -18.83 7.19
CA ARG A 46 -4.88 -17.86 6.15
C ARG A 46 -4.41 -18.51 4.86
N ARG A 47 -3.81 -19.71 4.96
CA ARG A 47 -3.35 -20.47 3.80
C ARG A 47 -4.43 -21.36 3.17
N ALA A 48 -5.38 -21.82 3.97
CA ALA A 48 -6.47 -22.68 3.54
C ALA A 48 -7.63 -21.91 2.91
N GLU A 49 -7.80 -20.63 3.26
CA GLU A 49 -8.66 -19.73 2.51
C GLU A 49 -8.01 -19.47 1.14
N PRO A 50 -8.59 -19.94 0.01
CA PRO A 50 -8.13 -19.52 -1.31
C PRO A 50 -8.28 -18.01 -1.32
N ALA A 51 -7.16 -17.28 -1.44
CA ALA A 51 -7.04 -15.84 -1.29
C ALA A 51 -8.39 -15.12 -1.50
N ARG A 52 -9.16 -14.93 -0.42
CA ARG A 52 -10.39 -14.12 -0.40
C ARG A 52 -10.06 -12.62 -0.53
N GLY A 53 -8.93 -12.28 -1.12
CA GLY A 53 -8.82 -11.00 -1.79
C GLY A 53 -9.76 -11.10 -2.98
N GLU A 54 -10.83 -10.30 -2.95
CA GLU A 54 -11.54 -9.87 -4.15
C GLU A 54 -10.56 -9.90 -5.32
N SER A 55 -10.87 -10.67 -6.37
CA SER A 55 -9.96 -10.90 -7.50
C SER A 55 -9.33 -9.57 -7.89
N VAL A 56 -8.08 -9.36 -7.47
CA VAL A 56 -7.48 -8.03 -7.58
C VAL A 56 -7.31 -7.79 -9.06
N ARG A 57 -8.12 -6.89 -9.60
CA ARG A 57 -8.03 -6.52 -11.01
C ARG A 57 -6.77 -5.71 -11.16
N LEU A 58 -5.70 -6.38 -11.60
CA LEU A 58 -4.48 -5.70 -12.02
C LEU A 58 -4.81 -4.80 -13.20
N LEU A 59 -4.66 -3.49 -13.01
CA LEU A 59 -4.82 -2.52 -14.09
C LEU A 59 -3.48 -2.38 -14.80
N PRO A 60 -3.46 -2.39 -16.15
CA PRO A 60 -2.24 -2.14 -16.88
C PRO A 60 -1.78 -0.71 -16.60
N VAL A 61 -0.60 -0.57 -16.01
CA VAL A 61 0.07 0.72 -15.84
C VAL A 61 0.97 0.91 -17.05
N GLN A 62 0.68 1.92 -17.86
CA GLN A 62 1.67 2.37 -18.84
C GLN A 62 2.74 3.15 -18.10
N VAL A 63 3.91 2.54 -17.96
CA VAL A 63 5.10 3.23 -17.48
C VAL A 63 5.60 4.04 -18.66
N ALA A 64 5.42 5.36 -18.60
CA ALA A 64 6.14 6.25 -19.51
C ALA A 64 7.63 6.06 -19.23
N THR A 65 8.34 5.42 -20.15
CA THR A 65 9.80 5.53 -20.17
C THR A 65 10.09 7.01 -20.31
N ALA A 66 10.71 7.61 -19.29
CA ALA A 66 11.20 8.97 -19.40
C ALA A 66 11.97 9.04 -20.72
N THR A 67 11.44 9.79 -21.68
CA THR A 67 12.20 10.11 -22.88
C THR A 67 13.43 10.82 -22.37
N ALA A 68 14.57 10.13 -22.42
CA ALA A 68 15.87 10.72 -22.20
C ALA A 68 16.12 11.68 -23.37
N SER A 69 15.47 12.83 -23.31
CA SER A 69 15.79 13.99 -24.10
C SER A 69 15.18 15.17 -23.39
N ALA A 70 16.03 15.98 -22.80
CA ALA A 70 16.00 17.40 -23.05
C ALA A 70 17.36 17.94 -22.65
N GLU A 71 17.86 18.85 -23.47
CA GLU A 71 19.02 19.72 -23.28
C GLU A 71 19.21 20.16 -21.81
N PRO A 72 20.42 20.56 -21.39
CA PRO A 72 20.62 21.01 -20.01
C PRO A 72 19.58 22.09 -19.66
N VAL A 73 18.73 21.79 -18.68
CA VAL A 73 17.64 22.64 -18.21
C VAL A 73 18.03 23.21 -16.84
N VAL A 74 17.77 24.49 -16.63
CA VAL A 74 17.78 25.12 -15.32
C VAL A 74 16.36 25.10 -14.76
N GLU A 75 16.20 24.51 -13.58
CA GLU A 75 14.92 24.45 -12.87
C GLU A 75 14.86 25.56 -11.81
N VAL A 76 13.75 26.29 -11.78
CA VAL A 76 13.43 27.26 -10.72
C VAL A 76 12.16 26.82 -10.02
N MET A 77 12.22 26.72 -8.69
CA MET A 77 11.08 26.43 -7.84
C MET A 77 10.64 27.73 -7.15
N ALA A 78 9.43 28.19 -7.49
CA ALA A 78 8.84 29.36 -6.84
C ALA A 78 8.35 29.01 -5.42
N ALA A 79 8.23 30.01 -4.55
CA ALA A 79 7.71 29.82 -3.20
C ALA A 79 6.28 29.24 -3.16
N SER A 80 5.50 29.47 -4.23
CA SER A 80 4.16 28.89 -4.43
C SER A 80 4.17 27.39 -4.73
N GLY A 81 5.34 26.78 -4.93
CA GLY A 81 5.50 25.38 -5.31
C GLY A 81 5.44 25.12 -6.82
N ALA A 82 5.22 26.17 -7.64
CA ALA A 82 5.33 26.06 -9.08
C ALA A 82 6.78 25.76 -9.50
N ARG A 83 6.95 24.82 -10.43
CA ARG A 83 8.23 24.45 -11.03
C ARG A 83 8.29 24.94 -12.47
N VAL A 84 9.32 25.69 -12.81
CA VAL A 84 9.53 26.22 -14.15
C VAL A 84 10.91 25.80 -14.65
N CYS A 85 10.92 25.26 -15.86
CA CYS A 85 12.11 24.71 -16.51
C CYS A 85 12.52 25.61 -17.68
N PHE A 86 13.79 25.97 -17.75
CA PHE A 86 14.36 26.82 -18.81
C PHE A 86 15.54 26.15 -19.48
N ALA A 87 15.73 26.37 -20.78
CA ALA A 87 16.97 25.97 -21.44
C ALA A 87 18.16 26.76 -20.88
N VAL A 88 19.33 26.13 -20.76
CA VAL A 88 20.58 26.83 -20.41
C VAL A 88 20.86 27.93 -21.45
N GLY A 89 21.17 29.13 -20.97
CA GLY A 89 21.37 30.32 -21.80
C GLY A 89 20.14 31.22 -21.93
N THR A 90 19.01 30.84 -21.34
CA THR A 90 17.85 31.75 -21.20
C THR A 90 18.25 33.01 -20.43
N ASP A 91 17.80 34.18 -20.89
CA ASP A 91 18.09 35.47 -20.25
C ASP A 91 17.64 35.50 -18.78
N VAL A 92 18.58 35.78 -17.89
CA VAL A 92 18.38 35.84 -16.44
C VAL A 92 17.38 36.94 -16.06
N ALA A 93 17.39 38.08 -16.76
CA ALA A 93 16.47 39.18 -16.47
C ALA A 93 15.02 38.82 -16.82
N TYR A 94 14.81 38.02 -17.86
CA TYR A 94 13.51 37.44 -18.18
C TYR A 94 13.06 36.45 -17.10
N VAL A 95 13.92 35.50 -16.71
CA VAL A 95 13.61 34.51 -15.67
C VAL A 95 13.23 35.20 -14.36
N ALA A 96 13.99 36.20 -13.92
CA ALA A 96 13.72 36.95 -12.69
C ALA A 96 12.35 37.65 -12.71
N ARG A 97 11.99 38.29 -13.84
CA ARG A 97 10.66 38.93 -13.98
C ARG A 97 9.52 37.93 -13.95
N LEU A 98 9.70 36.77 -14.58
CA LEU A 98 8.69 35.72 -14.59
C LEU A 98 8.48 35.14 -13.18
N VAL A 99 9.57 34.83 -12.47
CA VAL A 99 9.49 34.32 -11.09
C VAL A 99 8.81 35.34 -10.18
N ALA A 100 9.19 36.62 -10.25
CA ALA A 100 8.56 37.67 -9.45
C ALA A 100 7.06 37.86 -9.75
N ALA A 101 6.60 37.52 -10.96
CA ALA A 101 5.18 37.54 -11.30
C ALA A 101 4.42 36.31 -10.75
N LEU A 102 5.09 35.16 -10.62
CA LEU A 102 4.53 33.90 -10.10
C LEU A 102 4.50 33.84 -8.56
N GLU A 103 5.21 34.74 -7.87
CA GLU A 103 5.25 34.86 -6.41
C GLU A 103 4.18 35.81 -5.83
N LYS A 104 3.30 36.36 -6.68
CA LYS A 104 2.13 37.14 -6.27
C LYS A 104 0.89 36.25 -6.10
#